data_AF-A0A2V6V2D2-F1
#
_entry.id   AF-A0A2V6V2D2-F1
#
_cell.length_a   1.000
_cell.length_b   1.000
_cell.length_c   1.000
_cell.angle_alpha   90.00
_cell.angle_beta   90.00
_cell.angle_gamma   90.00
#
_symmetry.space_group_name_H-M   'P 1'
#
loop_
_entity.id
_entity.type
_entity.pdbx_description
1 polymer ?
#
loop_
_entity_poly.entity_id
_entity_poly.type
_entity_poly.pdbx_seq_one_letter_code
_entity_poly.pdbx_strand_id
1 'polypeptide(L)'
;MNAERMRANLESLQGLVFSERLARRLSRDTDRASAQALVDDWSAVAVKERRHLKDVAIAARPSLAGQIDDVFSLDAIVGELAPVLEETLAGIAEG
;
A
#
# COMPACT_ATOMS: atom_id res chain seq x y z
N MET A 1 -20.74 -6.57 -9.55
CA MET A 1 -19.66 -6.17 -8.63
C MET A 1 -20.26 -5.24 -7.58
N ASN A 2 -19.89 -5.34 -6.29
CA ASN A 2 -20.36 -4.42 -5.25
C ASN A 2 -19.15 -3.60 -4.75
N ALA A 3 -19.00 -2.39 -5.29
CA ALA A 3 -17.85 -1.54 -5.05
C ALA A 3 -17.74 -1.12 -3.57
N GLU A 4 -18.86 -0.86 -2.91
CA GLU A 4 -18.89 -0.44 -1.51
C GLU A 4 -18.40 -1.54 -0.57
N ARG A 5 -18.84 -2.78 -0.79
CA ARG A 5 -18.35 -3.95 -0.02
C ARG A 5 -16.86 -4.20 -0.25
N MET A 6 -16.37 -4.00 -1.47
CA MET A 6 -14.96 -4.16 -1.77
C MET A 6 -14.11 -3.09 -1.09
N ARG A 7 -14.57 -1.83 -1.08
CA ARG A 7 -13.91 -0.75 -0.35
C ARG A 7 -13.90 -1.01 1.16
N ALA A 8 -15.02 -1.43 1.74
CA ALA A 8 -15.11 -1.78 3.16
C ALA A 8 -14.19 -2.95 3.54
N ASN A 9 -14.02 -3.94 2.67
CA ASN A 9 -13.06 -5.03 2.90
C ASN A 9 -11.61 -4.56 2.87
N LEU A 10 -11.26 -3.59 2.02
CA LEU A 10 -9.91 -3.02 1.99
C LEU A 10 -9.63 -2.17 3.23
N GLU A 11 -10.60 -1.38 3.68
CA GLU A 11 -10.52 -0.60 4.91
C GLU A 11 -10.44 -1.48 6.17
N SER A 12 -11.10 -2.64 6.18
CA SER A 12 -11.05 -3.57 7.31
C SER A 12 -9.67 -4.21 7.53
N LEU A 13 -8.81 -4.23 6.50
CA LEU A 13 -7.43 -4.68 6.59
C LEU A 13 -6.49 -3.66 7.24
N GLN A 14 -6.97 -2.46 7.60
CA GLN A 14 -6.20 -1.46 8.36
C GLN A 14 -4.84 -1.15 7.70
N GLY A 15 -4.81 -1.08 6.37
CA GLY A 15 -3.61 -0.73 5.61
C GLY A 15 -2.60 -1.87 5.40
N LEU A 16 -2.84 -3.08 5.93
CA LEU A 16 -1.91 -4.22 5.80
C LEU A 16 -1.71 -4.68 4.35
N VAL A 17 -2.71 -4.51 3.48
CA VAL A 17 -2.60 -4.84 2.04
C VAL A 17 -1.55 -4.00 1.31
N PHE A 18 -1.10 -2.88 1.91
CA PHE A 18 -0.09 -1.99 1.34
C PHE A 18 1.33 -2.26 1.88
N SER A 19 1.53 -3.27 2.74
CA SER A 19 2.82 -3.56 3.40
C SER A 19 3.99 -3.69 2.40
N GLU A 20 3.84 -4.50 1.36
CA GLU A 20 4.86 -4.68 0.33
C GLU A 20 5.17 -3.36 -0.42
N ARG A 21 4.14 -2.53 -0.67
CA ARG A 21 4.32 -1.22 -1.31
C ARG A 21 5.10 -0.27 -0.39
N LEU A 22 4.83 -0.31 0.92
CA LEU A 22 5.59 0.44 1.91
C LEU A 22 7.06 -0.01 1.96
N ALA A 23 7.32 -1.33 1.98
CA ALA A 23 8.69 -1.86 1.98
C ALA A 23 9.47 -1.41 0.74
N ARG A 24 8.84 -1.45 -0.44
CA ARG A 24 9.42 -0.91 -1.68
C ARG A 24 9.72 0.59 -1.60
N ARG A 25 8.84 1.38 -0.98
CA ARG A 25 9.06 2.83 -0.80
C ARG A 25 10.24 3.10 0.14
N LEU A 26 10.34 2.38 1.25
CA LEU A 26 11.44 2.51 2.21
C LEU A 26 12.78 2.06 1.63
N SER A 27 12.77 1.05 0.75
CA SER A 27 13.96 0.55 0.05
C SER A 27 14.63 1.60 -0.88
N ARG A 28 14.01 2.77 -1.08
CA ARG A 28 14.65 3.91 -1.76
C ARG A 28 15.70 4.60 -0.88
N ASP A 29 15.54 4.50 0.43
CA ASP A 29 16.34 5.20 1.44
C ASP A 29 17.16 4.22 2.32
N THR A 30 16.95 2.90 2.19
CA THR A 30 17.67 1.83 2.89
C THR A 30 17.75 0.58 2.00
N ASP A 31 18.51 -0.45 2.38
CA ASP A 31 18.47 -1.72 1.67
C ASP A 31 17.11 -2.44 1.83
N ARG A 32 16.83 -3.33 0.87
CA ARG A 32 15.56 -4.06 0.78
C ARG A 32 15.29 -4.94 2.00
N ALA A 33 16.31 -5.59 2.55
CA ALA A 33 16.11 -6.53 3.65
C ALA A 33 15.74 -5.78 4.93
N SER A 34 16.42 -4.67 5.22
CA SER A 34 16.07 -3.80 6.34
C SER A 34 14.70 -3.14 6.17
N ALA A 35 14.34 -2.71 4.96
CA ALA A 35 13.00 -2.18 4.69
C ALA A 35 11.90 -3.22 4.96
N GLN A 36 12.11 -4.45 4.51
CA GLN A 36 11.15 -5.54 4.73
C GLN A 36 10.99 -5.85 6.21
N ALA A 37 12.09 -6.00 6.93
CA ALA A 37 12.07 -6.29 8.37
C ALA A 37 11.33 -5.21 9.17
N LEU A 38 11.57 -3.93 8.87
CA LEU A 38 10.84 -2.82 9.51
C LEU A 38 9.33 -2.91 9.26
N VAL A 39 8.91 -3.20 8.04
CA VAL A 39 7.49 -3.30 7.70
C VAL A 39 6.86 -4.54 8.33
N ASP A 40 7.58 -5.66 8.43
CA ASP A 40 7.09 -6.86 9.10
C ASP A 40 6.86 -6.59 10.60
N ASP A 41 7.80 -5.90 11.26
CA ASP A 41 7.68 -5.49 12.66
C ASP A 41 6.48 -4.55 12.86
N TRP A 42 6.32 -3.53 12.01
CA TRP A 42 5.18 -2.60 12.09
C TRP A 42 3.86 -3.28 11.78
N SER A 43 3.84 -4.27 10.87
CA SER A 43 2.64 -5.06 10.57
C SER A 43 2.22 -5.90 11.77
N ALA A 44 3.18 -6.51 12.48
CA ALA A 44 2.90 -7.25 13.70
C ALA A 44 2.30 -6.33 14.79
N VAL A 45 2.83 -5.11 14.95
CA VAL A 45 2.28 -4.11 15.88
C VAL A 45 0.88 -3.66 15.45
N ALA A 46 0.66 -3.38 14.17
CA ALA A 46 -0.64 -2.97 13.62
C ALA A 46 -1.73 -4.03 13.90
N VAL A 47 -1.41 -5.31 13.69
CA VAL A 47 -2.30 -6.43 14.01
C VAL A 47 -2.59 -6.49 15.51
N LYS A 48 -1.53 -6.48 16.34
CA LYS A 48 -1.65 -6.61 17.80
C LYS A 48 -2.46 -5.48 18.41
N GLU A 49 -2.24 -4.24 17.95
CA GLU A 49 -2.89 -3.05 18.49
C GLU A 49 -4.21 -2.70 17.79
N ARG A 50 -4.58 -3.45 16.73
CA ARG A 50 -5.73 -3.14 15.86
C ARG A 50 -5.69 -1.70 15.34
N ARG A 51 -4.51 -1.28 14.89
CA ARG A 51 -4.24 0.07 14.38
C ARG A 51 -3.87 0.03 12.91
N HIS A 52 -4.09 1.14 12.22
CA HIS A 52 -3.70 1.27 10.83
C HIS A 52 -2.18 1.24 10.67
N LEU A 53 -1.67 0.48 9.68
CA LEU A 53 -0.22 0.31 9.46
C LEU A 53 0.50 1.66 9.24
N LYS A 54 -0.14 2.60 8.53
CA LYS A 54 0.35 3.98 8.36
C LYS A 54 0.66 4.67 9.69
N ASP A 55 -0.26 4.56 10.65
CA ASP A 55 -0.12 5.23 11.95
C ASP A 55 0.98 4.60 12.79
N VAL A 56 1.15 3.29 12.70
CA VAL A 56 2.26 2.56 13.33
C VAL A 56 3.59 2.99 12.73
N ALA A 57 3.69 3.05 11.40
CA ALA A 57 4.90 3.49 10.71
C ALA A 57 5.29 4.93 11.06
N ILE A 58 4.32 5.85 11.12
CA ILE A 58 4.56 7.25 11.51
C ILE A 58 4.94 7.34 13.00
N ALA A 59 4.30 6.58 13.88
CA ALA A 59 4.65 6.55 15.30
C ALA A 59 6.07 6.04 15.53
N ALA A 60 6.49 5.00 14.80
CA ALA A 60 7.85 4.45 14.86
C ALA A 60 8.89 5.38 14.21
N ARG A 61 8.51 6.07 13.13
CA ARG A 61 9.38 6.99 12.39
C ARG A 61 8.62 8.25 11.96
N PRO A 62 8.57 9.28 12.82
CA PRO A 62 7.79 10.51 12.56
C PRO A 62 8.17 11.25 11.28
N SER A 63 9.41 11.11 10.81
CA SER A 63 9.87 11.70 9.55
C SER A 63 9.10 11.20 8.31
N LEU A 64 8.37 10.09 8.41
CA LEU A 64 7.56 9.56 7.31
C LEU A 64 6.21 10.26 7.14
N ALA A 65 5.79 11.10 8.10
CA ALA A 65 4.53 11.83 8.02
C ALA A 65 4.46 12.66 6.73
N GLY A 66 3.39 12.49 5.95
CA GLY A 66 3.19 13.15 4.65
C GLY A 66 4.02 12.57 3.49
N GLN A 67 5.02 11.72 3.75
CA GLN A 67 5.88 11.15 2.69
C GLN A 67 5.40 9.80 2.16
N ILE A 68 4.50 9.14 2.91
CA ILE A 68 4.00 7.80 2.62
C ILE A 68 2.50 7.79 2.34
N ASP A 69 1.85 8.95 2.19
CA ASP A 69 0.40 9.03 2.01
C ASP A 69 -0.05 8.30 0.75
N ASP A 70 0.68 8.47 -0.36
CA ASP A 70 0.42 7.79 -1.63
C ASP A 70 0.63 6.27 -1.58
N VAL A 71 1.38 5.76 -0.59
CA VAL A 71 1.54 4.31 -0.39
C VAL A 71 0.22 3.67 0.00
N PHE A 72 -0.63 4.39 0.75
CA PHE A 72 -1.91 3.90 1.28
C PHE A 72 -3.11 4.40 0.47
N SER A 73 -2.89 5.03 -0.69
CA SER A 73 -3.95 5.51 -1.56
C SER A 73 -4.35 4.44 -2.57
N LEU A 74 -5.59 3.98 -2.52
CA LEU A 74 -6.14 3.06 -3.53
C LEU A 74 -6.21 3.73 -4.90
N ASP A 75 -6.52 5.02 -4.94
CA ASP A 75 -6.58 5.81 -6.18
C ASP A 75 -5.22 5.84 -6.88
N ALA A 76 -4.14 6.02 -6.13
CA ALA A 76 -2.78 5.96 -6.67
C ALA A 76 -2.44 4.60 -7.29
N ILE A 77 -2.90 3.50 -6.67
CA ILE A 77 -2.72 2.15 -7.24
C ILE A 77 -3.51 1.98 -8.53
N VAL A 78 -4.76 2.44 -8.56
CA VAL A 78 -5.61 2.36 -9.76
C VAL A 78 -5.01 3.19 -10.90
N GLY A 79 -4.50 4.39 -10.60
CA GLY A 79 -3.82 5.24 -11.57
C GLY A 79 -2.59 4.58 -12.18
N GLU A 80 -1.81 3.82 -11.40
CA GLU A 80 -0.66 3.05 -11.92
C GLU A 80 -1.06 1.88 -12.83
N LEU A 81 -2.26 1.33 -12.66
CA LEU A 81 -2.75 0.18 -13.43
C LEU A 81 -3.52 0.59 -14.70
N ALA A 82 -4.01 1.83 -14.78
CA ALA A 82 -4.78 2.33 -15.91
C ALA A 82 -4.10 2.13 -17.28
N PRO A 83 -2.79 2.40 -17.46
CA PRO A 83 -2.13 2.22 -18.76
C PRO A 83 -2.13 0.77 -19.25
N VAL A 84 -1.99 -0.20 -18.33
CA VAL A 84 -1.98 -1.64 -18.67
C VAL A 84 -3.36 -2.10 -19.14
N LEU A 85 -4.42 -1.56 -18.53
CA LEU A 85 -5.79 -1.84 -18.94
C LEU A 85 -6.08 -1.26 -20.32
N GLU A 86 -5.65 -0.02 -20.58
CA GLU A 86 -5.82 0.65 -21.87
C GLU A 86 -5.11 -0.11 -23.00
N GLU A 87 -3.86 -0.54 -22.78
CA GLU A 87 -3.10 -1.37 -23.72
C GLU A 87 -3.81 -2.68 -24.04
N THR A 88 -4.31 -3.36 -23.01
CA THR A 88 -5.03 -4.64 -23.16
C THR A 88 -6.32 -4.47 -23.98
N LEU A 89 -7.09 -3.40 -23.72
CA LEU A 89 -8.33 -3.13 -24.44
C LEU A 89 -8.08 -2.74 -25.91
N ALA A 90 -7.01 -1.97 -26.17
CA ALA A 90 -6.61 -1.62 -27.54
C ALA A 90 -6.24 -2.87 -28.35
N GLY A 91 -5.47 -3.80 -27.78
CA GLY A 91 -5.06 -5.03 -28.47
C GLY A 91 -6.21 -5.99 -28.81
N ILE A 92 -7.34 -5.92 -28.09
CA ILE A 92 -8.55 -6.71 -28.39
C ILE A 92 -9.38 -6.07 -29.50
N ALA A 93 -9.37 -4.75 -29.62
CA ALA A 93 -10.10 -4.02 -30.66
C ALA A 93 -9.47 -4.14 -32.06
N GLU A 94 -8.19 -4.51 -32.13
CA GLU A 94 -7.45 -4.71 -33.38
C GLU A 94 -7.32 -6.18 -33.82
N GLY A 95 -7.97 -7.13 -33.10
CA GLY A 95 -7.90 -8.58 -33.32
C GLY A 95 -9.15 -9.22 -33.92
#